data_AF-A0A368VJR9-F1
#
_entry.id   AF-A0A368VJR9-F1
#
_cell.length_a   1.000
_cell.length_b   1.000
_cell.length_c   1.000
_cell.angle_alpha   90.00
_cell.angle_beta   90.00
_cell.angle_gamma   90.00
#
_symmetry.space_group_name_H-M   'P 1'
#
loop_
_entity.id
_entity.type
_entity.pdbx_description
1 polymer ?
#
loop_
_entity_poly.entity_id
_entity_poly.type
_entity_poly.pdbx_seq_one_letter_code
_entity_poly.pdbx_strand_id
1 'polypeptide(L)'
;MTNFINTLNRRNAYQETYTSLTEVVFIDLKGVWTAGELIRTKREENENTYDFYIQFKADPDGAPKASAYFTKSLRIFMRSTDDANTLKRRIREAAGYTPAPATIRMLWAHFMLLHAAYIEEDRFYARADQVTAEAILNALYEKAIQRFKDGELCVSKERVQHYRTYERYLSQSEQEEATEAQKRINGHGFVLRMSQFEKNGHLARFNQRIADDIERLGKLKELEMKRDHDSFLEKMMESDVTFRQLVAHAIAASREIRCKRPEIELANRLFGYSKSLDEYREKYSKIDEMLRPYRLRDYDTSKLVSLGMAYLEAGGMLPVVAPVFERGPDKIYYGDMVHDGYTSYIVRMVGSRYIYVEGSSHRLLKQHVKLFTRVEPIVSPVRPDEYLFNECVRLHNNKWIPEAVSIPIAEVCSRLLNTRISRAQQLQQMYERKRDAATGHGGKAAFQRILYELRILALKNQIGSLAGISNVGSYREVYRKAQEELHQIEELIKAG
;
A
#
# COMPACT_ATOMS: atom_id res chain seq x y z
N MET A 1 -62.05 -19.70 4.68
CA MET A 1 -61.02 -18.79 5.21
C MET A 1 -59.67 -19.43 4.90
N THR A 2 -59.18 -19.48 3.66
CA THR A 2 -58.88 -18.41 2.69
C THR A 2 -57.81 -17.44 3.20
N ASN A 3 -56.59 -17.67 2.68
CA ASN A 3 -55.47 -16.75 2.45
C ASN A 3 -54.85 -15.99 3.63
N PHE A 4 -53.62 -16.35 4.00
CA PHE A 4 -52.48 -15.40 4.05
C PHE A 4 -51.16 -16.17 3.91
N ILE A 5 -50.78 -16.41 2.66
CA ILE A 5 -49.39 -16.73 2.25
C ILE A 5 -48.70 -15.37 1.97
N ASN A 6 -47.39 -15.32 2.28
CA ASN A 6 -46.39 -14.30 1.92
C ASN A 6 -46.31 -13.03 2.77
N THR A 7 -45.39 -13.05 3.76
CA THR A 7 -44.09 -12.32 3.74
C THR A 7 -43.61 -12.13 5.18
N LEU A 8 -42.97 -13.16 5.74
CA LEU A 8 -42.10 -12.98 6.91
C LEU A 8 -40.68 -13.31 6.47
N ASN A 9 -39.90 -12.25 6.38
CA ASN A 9 -38.49 -12.25 6.04
C ASN A 9 -37.74 -13.32 6.83
N ARG A 10 -37.20 -14.30 6.10
CA ARG A 10 -36.15 -15.23 6.55
C ARG A 10 -34.83 -14.48 6.77
N ARG A 11 -34.82 -13.58 7.75
CA ARG A 11 -33.59 -12.99 8.29
C ARG A 11 -33.51 -13.41 9.74
N ASN A 12 -32.53 -14.27 10.05
CA ASN A 12 -32.09 -14.67 11.38
C ASN A 12 -32.80 -15.88 12.04
N ALA A 13 -32.78 -17.02 11.36
CA ALA A 13 -33.23 -18.32 11.91
C ALA A 13 -32.44 -18.83 13.14
N TYR A 14 -31.40 -18.12 13.59
CA TYR A 14 -30.68 -18.42 14.85
C TYR A 14 -30.62 -17.22 15.82
N GLN A 15 -31.34 -16.15 15.47
CA GLN A 15 -31.76 -15.08 16.40
C GLN A 15 -33.23 -15.24 16.77
N GLU A 16 -33.90 -16.27 16.24
CA GLU A 16 -34.63 -17.18 17.12
C GLU A 16 -33.62 -17.78 18.12
N THR A 17 -33.21 -16.95 19.08
CA THR A 17 -33.26 -17.34 20.47
C THR A 17 -34.52 -18.17 20.71
N TYR A 18 -34.57 -18.85 21.83
CA TYR A 18 -35.79 -19.45 22.34
C TYR A 18 -36.92 -18.43 22.63
N THR A 19 -37.12 -17.40 21.79
CA THR A 19 -38.25 -16.48 21.72
C THR A 19 -39.58 -17.22 21.58
N SER A 20 -39.58 -18.48 21.12
CA SER A 20 -40.75 -19.36 21.09
C SER A 20 -40.90 -20.26 22.34
N LEU A 21 -39.90 -20.34 23.23
CA LEU A 21 -40.11 -20.76 24.63
C LEU A 21 -40.49 -19.50 25.43
N THR A 22 -41.65 -18.95 25.07
CA THR A 22 -42.47 -17.91 25.75
C THR A 22 -41.79 -17.10 26.85
N GLU A 23 -41.82 -15.78 26.73
CA GLU A 23 -41.69 -14.90 27.89
C GLU A 23 -42.54 -15.43 29.06
N VAL A 24 -41.89 -15.82 30.15
CA VAL A 24 -42.61 -16.37 31.32
C VAL A 24 -42.75 -15.30 32.36
N VAL A 25 -44.00 -15.08 32.78
CA VAL A 25 -44.35 -14.06 33.76
C VAL A 25 -44.53 -14.69 35.14
N PHE A 26 -43.87 -14.10 36.14
CA PHE A 26 -43.97 -14.46 37.54
C PHE A 26 -44.42 -13.25 38.35
N ILE A 27 -45.40 -13.42 39.22
CA ILE A 27 -45.95 -12.34 40.05
C ILE A 27 -45.63 -12.63 41.50
N ASP A 28 -45.03 -11.65 42.19
CA ASP A 28 -44.90 -11.67 43.64
C ASP A 28 -45.31 -10.34 44.26
N LEU A 29 -45.21 -10.25 45.59
CA LEU A 29 -45.59 -9.04 46.33
C LEU A 29 -44.84 -7.78 45.86
N LYS A 30 -43.71 -7.89 45.15
CA LYS A 30 -42.91 -6.74 44.70
C LYS A 30 -43.27 -6.31 43.28
N GLY A 31 -44.02 -7.12 42.54
CA GLY A 31 -44.48 -6.83 41.20
C GLY A 31 -44.35 -8.01 40.24
N VAL A 32 -44.27 -7.67 38.95
CA VAL A 32 -44.29 -8.60 37.83
C VAL A 32 -42.88 -8.76 37.26
N TRP A 33 -42.41 -10.00 37.18
CA TRP A 33 -41.11 -10.39 36.64
C TRP A 33 -41.33 -11.19 35.36
N THR A 34 -40.79 -10.72 34.24
CA THR A 34 -40.84 -11.44 32.96
C THR A 34 -39.45 -11.98 32.64
N ALA A 35 -39.30 -13.31 32.61
CA ALA A 35 -38.11 -13.93 32.06
C ALA A 35 -38.18 -13.93 30.53
N GLY A 36 -37.16 -13.34 29.90
CA GLY A 36 -37.02 -13.28 28.45
C GLY A 36 -35.90 -14.21 27.95
N GLU A 37 -35.20 -13.76 26.92
CA GLU A 37 -34.19 -14.56 26.24
C GLU A 37 -32.92 -14.81 27.07
N LEU A 38 -32.25 -15.92 26.76
CA LEU A 38 -30.90 -16.24 27.21
C LEU A 38 -29.98 -16.16 26.00
N ILE A 39 -28.96 -15.29 26.04
CA ILE A 39 -27.98 -15.16 24.96
C ILE A 39 -26.64 -15.68 25.45
N ARG A 40 -26.09 -16.72 24.82
CA ARG A 40 -24.70 -17.13 25.06
C ARG A 40 -23.73 -16.07 24.52
N THR A 41 -22.88 -15.51 25.37
CA THR A 41 -21.97 -14.39 25.03
C THR A 41 -20.52 -14.83 24.82
N LYS A 42 -20.08 -15.87 25.51
CA LYS A 42 -18.73 -16.42 25.38
C LYS A 42 -18.73 -17.93 25.61
N ARG A 43 -17.86 -18.63 24.88
CA ARG A 43 -17.51 -20.04 25.06
C ARG A 43 -16.00 -20.12 25.23
N GLU A 44 -15.56 -20.60 26.39
CA GLU A 44 -14.20 -21.10 26.62
C GLU A 44 -14.25 -22.62 26.78
N GLU A 45 -13.11 -23.31 26.71
CA GLU A 45 -13.05 -24.78 26.76
C GLU A 45 -13.80 -25.39 27.95
N ASN A 46 -13.92 -24.67 29.07
CA ASN A 46 -14.54 -25.16 30.31
C ASN A 46 -15.65 -24.27 30.89
N GLU A 47 -15.97 -23.13 30.27
CA GLU A 47 -16.96 -22.20 30.82
C GLU A 47 -17.75 -21.50 29.71
N ASN A 48 -19.08 -21.60 29.78
CA ASN A 48 -19.98 -20.79 28.97
C ASN A 48 -20.51 -19.64 29.81
N THR A 49 -20.62 -18.47 29.17
CA THR A 49 -21.23 -17.30 29.80
C THR A 49 -22.42 -16.83 28.99
N TYR A 50 -23.39 -16.26 29.68
CA TYR A 50 -24.71 -15.95 29.17
C TYR A 50 -25.18 -14.60 29.70
N ASP A 51 -25.97 -13.90 28.89
CA ASP A 51 -26.82 -12.81 29.33
C ASP A 51 -28.26 -13.31 29.41
N PHE A 52 -28.83 -13.30 30.61
CA PHE A 52 -30.23 -13.62 30.85
C PHE A 52 -31.03 -12.32 30.99
N TYR A 53 -31.96 -12.10 30.07
CA TYR A 53 -32.77 -10.89 30.04
C TYR A 53 -34.03 -11.06 30.88
N ILE A 54 -34.24 -10.17 31.85
CA ILE A 54 -35.40 -10.16 32.74
C ILE A 54 -36.03 -8.77 32.70
N GLN A 55 -37.34 -8.67 32.58
CA GLN A 55 -38.05 -7.41 32.76
C GLN A 55 -38.72 -7.39 34.14
N PHE A 56 -38.70 -6.24 34.81
CA PHE A 56 -39.36 -6.05 36.10
C PHE A 56 -40.27 -4.83 36.08
N LYS A 57 -41.53 -5.03 36.43
CA LYS A 57 -42.51 -3.97 36.67
C LYS A 57 -42.91 -4.00 38.14
N ALA A 58 -42.56 -2.94 38.87
CA ALA A 58 -42.79 -2.88 40.30
C ALA A 58 -44.27 -2.67 40.66
N ASP A 59 -44.69 -3.29 41.75
CA ASP A 59 -45.93 -2.96 42.46
C ASP A 59 -45.63 -1.80 43.44
N PRO A 60 -46.33 -0.65 43.35
CA PRO A 60 -46.13 0.48 44.26
C PRO A 60 -46.20 0.11 45.75
N ASP A 61 -47.06 -0.84 46.11
CA ASP A 61 -47.34 -1.16 47.51
C ASP A 61 -46.27 -2.08 48.12
N GLY A 62 -45.71 -2.99 47.33
CA GLY A 62 -44.68 -3.92 47.79
C GLY A 62 -43.24 -3.56 47.43
N ALA A 63 -43.04 -2.57 46.55
CA ALA A 63 -41.74 -2.01 46.21
C ALA A 63 -41.80 -0.46 46.14
N PRO A 64 -42.04 0.23 47.27
CA PRO A 64 -42.35 1.67 47.32
C PRO A 64 -41.19 2.60 46.89
N LYS A 65 -39.98 2.06 46.79
CA LYS A 65 -38.79 2.78 46.31
C LYS A 65 -38.56 2.61 44.80
N ALA A 66 -39.40 1.83 44.11
CA ALA A 66 -39.27 1.54 42.69
C ALA A 66 -40.17 2.48 41.88
N SER A 67 -39.71 2.91 40.71
CA SER A 67 -40.55 3.70 39.81
C SER A 67 -41.66 2.84 39.22
N ALA A 68 -42.90 3.03 39.69
CA ALA A 68 -44.08 2.27 39.25
C ALA A 68 -44.45 2.46 37.76
N TYR A 69 -43.96 3.52 37.12
CA TYR A 69 -44.36 3.91 35.77
C TYR A 69 -43.52 3.30 34.64
N PHE A 70 -42.43 2.58 34.94
CA PHE A 70 -41.53 2.06 33.92
C PHE A 70 -41.17 0.59 34.17
N THR A 71 -41.32 -0.24 33.14
CA THR A 71 -40.74 -1.58 33.10
C THR A 71 -39.24 -1.47 32.98
N LYS A 72 -38.49 -2.07 33.91
CA LYS A 72 -37.02 -2.08 33.89
C LYS A 72 -36.52 -3.34 33.18
N SER A 73 -35.79 -3.17 32.09
CA SER A 73 -35.05 -4.27 31.44
C SER A 73 -33.72 -4.51 32.14
N LEU A 74 -33.53 -5.74 32.61
CA LEU A 74 -32.36 -6.20 33.36
C LEU A 74 -31.58 -7.18 32.49
N ARG A 75 -30.29 -6.91 32.29
CA ARG A 75 -29.33 -7.85 31.70
C ARG A 75 -28.57 -8.52 32.82
N ILE A 76 -28.87 -9.79 33.10
CA ILE A 76 -28.22 -10.56 34.15
C ILE A 76 -27.16 -11.46 33.53
N PHE A 77 -25.89 -11.09 33.71
CA PHE A 77 -24.79 -11.98 33.35
C PHE A 77 -24.87 -13.25 34.18
N MET A 78 -24.61 -14.42 33.58
CA MET A 78 -24.64 -15.75 34.20
C MET A 78 -23.54 -16.64 33.60
N ARG A 79 -22.93 -17.50 34.41
CA ARG A 79 -21.99 -18.56 34.00
C ARG A 79 -22.67 -19.91 34.08
N SER A 80 -22.17 -20.89 33.33
CA SER A 80 -22.66 -22.28 33.38
C SER A 80 -22.51 -22.94 34.76
N THR A 81 -21.64 -22.40 35.62
CA THR A 81 -21.36 -22.88 36.99
C THR A 81 -22.07 -22.08 38.08
N ASP A 82 -22.77 -21.00 37.72
CA ASP A 82 -23.50 -20.18 38.69
C ASP A 82 -24.72 -20.94 39.25
N ASP A 83 -25.25 -20.47 40.39
CA ASP A 83 -26.39 -21.05 41.08
C ASP A 83 -27.54 -20.04 41.26
N ALA A 84 -28.67 -20.51 41.83
CA ALA A 84 -29.84 -19.68 42.10
C ALA A 84 -29.54 -18.50 43.06
N ASN A 85 -28.58 -18.66 43.97
CA ASN A 85 -28.16 -17.58 44.88
C ASN A 85 -27.39 -16.49 44.14
N THR A 86 -26.57 -16.87 43.17
CA THR A 86 -25.85 -15.95 42.29
C THR A 86 -26.82 -15.17 41.42
N LEU A 87 -27.81 -15.85 40.83
CA LEU A 87 -28.90 -15.19 40.10
C LEU A 87 -29.62 -14.15 40.98
N LYS A 88 -30.02 -14.55 42.20
CA LYS A 88 -30.67 -13.66 43.18
C LYS A 88 -29.81 -12.43 43.50
N ARG A 89 -28.51 -12.62 43.73
CA ARG A 89 -27.57 -11.53 44.03
C ARG A 89 -27.48 -10.55 42.84
N ARG A 90 -27.31 -11.05 41.62
CA ARG A 90 -27.18 -10.21 40.42
C ARG A 90 -28.47 -9.50 40.05
N ILE A 91 -29.63 -10.12 40.29
CA ILE A 91 -30.93 -9.42 40.17
C ILE A 91 -31.01 -8.30 41.19
N ARG A 92 -30.61 -8.52 42.44
CA ARG A 92 -30.60 -7.45 43.46
C ARG A 92 -29.69 -6.30 43.07
N GLU A 93 -28.50 -6.58 42.54
CA GLU A 93 -27.55 -5.58 42.07
C GLU A 93 -28.11 -4.79 40.88
N ALA A 94 -28.74 -5.45 39.90
CA ALA A 94 -29.28 -4.81 38.71
C ALA A 94 -30.62 -4.08 38.96
N ALA A 95 -31.53 -4.67 39.73
CA ALA A 95 -32.88 -4.17 39.97
C ALA A 95 -32.99 -3.27 41.20
N GLY A 96 -32.11 -3.44 42.20
CA GLY A 96 -32.22 -2.84 43.53
C GLY A 96 -33.10 -3.64 44.51
N TYR A 97 -33.75 -4.71 44.03
CA TYR A 97 -34.70 -5.52 44.78
C TYR A 97 -34.40 -7.00 44.65
N THR A 98 -34.68 -7.72 45.73
CA THR A 98 -34.58 -9.19 45.77
C THR A 98 -35.97 -9.79 45.53
N PRO A 99 -36.20 -10.58 44.47
CA PRO A 99 -37.48 -11.29 44.29
C PRO A 99 -37.83 -12.21 45.45
N ALA A 100 -39.10 -12.62 45.57
CA ALA A 100 -39.49 -13.61 46.56
C ALA A 100 -38.78 -14.96 46.31
N PRO A 101 -38.58 -15.81 47.34
CA PRO A 101 -37.91 -17.10 47.18
C PRO A 101 -38.56 -18.00 46.13
N ALA A 102 -39.89 -17.99 46.00
CA ALA A 102 -40.60 -18.72 44.97
C ALA A 102 -40.28 -18.19 43.55
N THR A 103 -40.30 -16.87 43.36
CA THR A 103 -39.95 -16.20 42.11
C THR A 103 -38.53 -16.52 41.66
N ILE A 104 -37.55 -16.50 42.59
CA ILE A 104 -36.16 -16.88 42.29
C ILE A 104 -36.07 -18.33 41.80
N ARG A 105 -36.78 -19.27 42.44
CA ARG A 105 -36.79 -20.67 41.99
C ARG A 105 -37.35 -20.81 40.58
N MET A 106 -38.40 -20.06 40.23
CA MET A 106 -39.01 -20.11 38.91
C MET A 106 -38.12 -19.45 37.84
N LEU A 107 -37.53 -18.29 38.13
CA LEU A 107 -36.55 -17.64 37.26
C LEU A 107 -35.33 -18.53 37.01
N TRP A 108 -34.85 -19.19 38.06
CA TRP A 108 -33.74 -20.14 37.96
C TRP A 108 -34.12 -21.37 37.12
N ALA A 109 -35.30 -21.95 37.34
CA ALA A 109 -35.78 -23.08 36.54
C ALA A 109 -35.89 -22.72 35.05
N HIS A 110 -36.37 -21.51 34.73
CA HIS A 110 -36.44 -21.04 33.35
C HIS A 110 -35.04 -20.82 32.73
N PHE A 111 -34.11 -20.20 33.48
CA PHE A 111 -32.71 -20.12 33.06
C PHE A 111 -32.12 -21.50 32.76
N MET A 112 -32.34 -22.48 33.64
CA MET A 112 -31.84 -23.85 33.48
C MET A 112 -32.46 -24.56 32.28
N LEU A 113 -33.73 -24.29 31.96
CA LEU A 113 -34.39 -24.81 30.76
C LEU A 113 -33.70 -24.29 29.49
N LEU A 114 -33.49 -22.97 29.39
CA LEU A 114 -32.82 -22.34 28.25
C LEU A 114 -31.35 -22.77 28.15
N HIS A 115 -30.67 -22.88 29.27
CA HIS A 115 -29.29 -23.38 29.36
C HIS A 115 -29.18 -24.84 28.88
N ALA A 116 -30.07 -25.71 29.33
CA ALA A 116 -30.13 -27.10 28.89
C ALA A 116 -30.38 -27.20 27.37
N ALA A 117 -31.19 -26.31 26.82
CA ALA A 117 -31.47 -26.27 25.40
C ALA A 117 -30.21 -25.92 24.57
N TYR A 118 -29.37 -25.00 25.04
CA TYR A 118 -28.04 -24.76 24.45
C TYR A 118 -27.09 -25.97 24.55
N ILE A 119 -27.16 -26.74 25.64
CA ILE A 119 -26.37 -27.98 25.77
C ILE A 119 -26.83 -29.02 24.74
N GLU A 120 -28.13 -29.17 24.54
CA GLU A 120 -28.67 -30.08 23.52
C GLU A 120 -28.33 -29.62 22.10
N GLU A 121 -28.37 -28.31 21.82
CA GLU A 121 -27.89 -27.75 20.56
C GLU A 121 -26.42 -28.11 20.31
N ASP A 122 -25.55 -27.94 21.31
CA ASP A 122 -24.14 -28.30 21.18
C ASP A 122 -23.96 -29.82 20.99
N ARG A 123 -24.75 -30.66 21.68
CA ARG A 123 -24.74 -32.13 21.48
C ARG A 123 -25.18 -32.52 20.08
N PHE A 124 -26.16 -31.81 19.52
CA PHE A 124 -26.61 -32.00 18.14
C PHE A 124 -25.45 -31.74 17.16
N TYR A 125 -24.78 -30.58 17.28
CA TYR A 125 -23.66 -30.24 16.40
C TYR A 125 -22.44 -31.13 16.62
N ALA A 126 -22.15 -31.56 17.85
CA ALA A 126 -21.04 -32.47 18.15
C ALA A 126 -21.20 -33.87 17.51
N ARG A 127 -22.45 -34.27 17.20
CA ARG A 127 -22.76 -35.53 16.51
C ARG A 127 -22.93 -35.35 15.00
N ALA A 128 -22.86 -34.12 14.50
CA ALA A 128 -23.07 -33.83 13.09
C ALA A 128 -21.90 -34.33 12.24
N ASP A 129 -22.20 -34.71 11.00
CA ASP A 129 -21.18 -35.10 10.03
C ASP A 129 -20.35 -33.88 9.59
N GLN A 130 -19.13 -33.80 10.11
CA GLN A 130 -18.17 -32.76 9.80
C GLN A 130 -17.71 -32.82 8.35
N VAL A 131 -17.62 -34.01 7.75
CA VAL A 131 -17.15 -34.19 6.36
C VAL A 131 -18.17 -33.58 5.39
N THR A 132 -19.44 -33.87 5.59
CA THR A 132 -20.52 -33.26 4.80
C THR A 132 -20.56 -31.73 4.97
N ALA A 133 -20.33 -31.23 6.20
CA ALA A 133 -20.29 -29.79 6.46
C ALA A 133 -19.09 -29.10 5.77
N GLU A 134 -17.91 -29.73 5.78
CA GLU A 134 -16.75 -29.24 5.03
C GLU A 134 -17.00 -29.24 3.52
N ALA A 135 -17.67 -30.26 2.99
CA ALA A 135 -18.06 -30.31 1.58
C ALA A 135 -18.99 -29.15 1.20
N ILE A 136 -19.97 -28.81 2.05
CA ILE A 136 -20.85 -27.65 1.86
C ILE A 136 -20.04 -26.35 1.83
N LEU A 137 -19.15 -26.13 2.81
CA LEU A 137 -18.29 -24.94 2.82
C LEU A 137 -17.41 -24.85 1.57
N ASN A 138 -16.82 -25.97 1.13
CA ASN A 138 -16.02 -26.00 -0.09
C ASN A 138 -16.87 -25.69 -1.33
N ALA A 139 -18.10 -26.19 -1.44
CA ALA A 139 -19.00 -25.86 -2.54
C ALA A 139 -19.35 -24.35 -2.58
N LEU A 140 -19.63 -23.75 -1.41
CA LEU A 140 -19.89 -22.31 -1.28
C LEU A 140 -18.64 -21.48 -1.60
N TYR A 141 -17.46 -21.95 -1.21
CA TYR A 141 -16.19 -21.36 -1.59
C TYR A 141 -16.04 -21.31 -3.12
N GLU A 142 -16.17 -22.45 -3.80
CA GLU A 142 -16.03 -22.53 -5.26
C GLU A 142 -17.05 -21.63 -5.97
N LYS A 143 -18.29 -21.59 -5.45
CA LYS A 143 -19.35 -20.71 -5.97
C LYS A 143 -19.00 -19.23 -5.86
N ALA A 144 -18.42 -18.80 -4.73
CA ALA A 144 -17.96 -17.43 -4.53
C ALA A 144 -16.84 -17.06 -5.51
N ILE A 145 -15.88 -17.97 -5.71
CA ILE A 145 -14.79 -17.79 -6.68
C ILE A 145 -15.32 -17.70 -8.12
N GLN A 146 -16.30 -18.54 -8.47
CA GLN A 146 -16.90 -18.52 -9.80
C GLN A 146 -17.63 -17.20 -10.07
N ARG A 147 -18.45 -16.73 -9.12
CA ARG A 147 -19.11 -15.41 -9.23
C ARG A 147 -18.11 -14.26 -9.36
N PHE A 148 -16.97 -14.33 -8.68
CA PHE A 148 -15.90 -13.35 -8.89
C PHE A 148 -15.38 -13.37 -10.33
N LYS A 149 -15.11 -14.56 -10.89
CA LYS A 149 -14.66 -14.71 -12.29
C LYS A 149 -15.69 -14.17 -13.28
N ASP A 150 -16.96 -14.39 -12.99
CA ASP A 150 -18.09 -13.95 -13.83
C ASP A 150 -18.45 -12.46 -13.61
N GLY A 151 -17.84 -11.79 -12.63
CA GLY A 151 -18.09 -10.39 -12.30
C GLY A 151 -19.44 -10.15 -11.59
N GLU A 152 -20.02 -11.18 -10.99
CA GLU A 152 -21.32 -11.15 -10.31
C GLU A 152 -21.16 -10.75 -8.84
N LEU A 153 -21.97 -9.80 -8.38
CA LEU A 153 -22.05 -9.37 -6.98
C LEU A 153 -23.44 -9.66 -6.43
N CYS A 154 -23.49 -10.17 -5.19
CA CYS A 154 -24.72 -10.36 -4.43
C CYS A 154 -25.13 -9.10 -3.64
N VAL A 155 -24.34 -8.03 -3.72
CA VAL A 155 -24.54 -6.76 -3.02
C VAL A 155 -24.51 -5.58 -3.99
N SER A 156 -25.10 -4.46 -3.59
CA SER A 156 -25.08 -3.21 -4.35
C SER A 156 -23.64 -2.69 -4.53
N LYS A 157 -23.30 -2.24 -5.75
CA LYS A 157 -21.97 -1.72 -6.09
C LYS A 157 -21.57 -0.53 -5.19
N GLU A 158 -22.51 0.33 -4.79
CA GLU A 158 -22.23 1.51 -3.97
C GLU A 158 -21.77 1.18 -2.55
N ARG A 159 -22.05 -0.02 -2.05
CA ARG A 159 -21.77 -0.43 -0.66
C ARG A 159 -20.77 -1.57 -0.55
N VAL A 160 -20.21 -2.05 -1.66
CA VAL A 160 -19.36 -3.26 -1.73
C VAL A 160 -18.19 -3.21 -0.72
N GLN A 161 -17.62 -2.03 -0.50
CA GLN A 161 -16.50 -1.80 0.42
C GLN A 161 -16.84 -2.08 1.89
N HIS A 162 -18.12 -2.02 2.30
CA HIS A 162 -18.57 -2.26 3.66
C HIS A 162 -18.88 -3.74 3.95
N TYR A 163 -18.95 -4.57 2.90
CA TYR A 163 -19.20 -5.99 3.01
C TYR A 163 -17.90 -6.77 3.01
N ARG A 164 -17.88 -7.88 3.74
CA ARG A 164 -16.78 -8.85 3.70
C ARG A 164 -16.78 -9.60 2.39
N THR A 165 -15.66 -10.20 2.04
CA THR A 165 -15.49 -10.86 0.74
C THR A 165 -16.55 -11.93 0.51
N TYR A 166 -16.81 -12.83 1.46
CA TYR A 166 -17.86 -13.85 1.28
C TYR A 166 -19.26 -13.22 1.14
N GLU A 167 -19.55 -12.12 1.82
CA GLU A 167 -20.86 -11.43 1.74
C GLU A 167 -21.07 -10.75 0.39
N ARG A 168 -19.98 -10.37 -0.30
CA ARG A 168 -20.05 -9.78 -1.65
C ARG A 168 -20.47 -10.81 -2.70
N TYR A 169 -20.09 -12.06 -2.51
CA TYR A 169 -20.22 -13.12 -3.52
C TYR A 169 -21.16 -14.25 -3.12
N LEU A 170 -21.71 -14.26 -1.90
CA LEU A 170 -22.73 -15.21 -1.46
C LEU A 170 -24.04 -14.50 -1.14
N SER A 171 -25.15 -15.12 -1.52
CA SER A 171 -26.51 -14.67 -1.18
C SER A 171 -26.77 -14.85 0.32
N GLN A 172 -27.82 -14.21 0.84
CA GLN A 172 -28.14 -14.34 2.26
C GLN A 172 -28.39 -15.80 2.69
N SER A 173 -29.08 -16.59 1.88
CA SER A 173 -29.32 -18.01 2.20
C SER A 173 -28.04 -18.83 2.23
N GLU A 174 -27.09 -18.52 1.34
CA GLU A 174 -25.78 -19.18 1.28
C GLU A 174 -24.89 -18.76 2.46
N GLN A 175 -25.02 -17.54 2.95
CA GLN A 175 -24.33 -17.08 4.16
C GLN A 175 -24.85 -17.80 5.42
N GLU A 176 -26.16 -18.04 5.48
CA GLU A 176 -26.79 -18.84 6.55
C GLU A 176 -26.33 -20.29 6.49
N GLU A 177 -26.28 -20.89 5.29
CA GLU A 177 -25.76 -22.23 5.05
C GLU A 177 -24.28 -22.36 5.44
N ALA A 178 -23.44 -21.37 5.11
CA ALA A 178 -22.04 -21.33 5.52
C ALA A 178 -21.91 -21.29 7.06
N THR A 179 -22.75 -20.49 7.72
CA THR A 179 -22.75 -20.40 9.19
C THR A 179 -23.14 -21.72 9.83
N GLU A 180 -24.16 -22.39 9.30
CA GLU A 180 -24.65 -23.68 9.78
C GLU A 180 -23.61 -24.80 9.57
N ALA A 181 -22.97 -24.84 8.40
CA ALA A 181 -21.88 -25.77 8.14
C ALA A 181 -20.70 -25.54 9.11
N GLN A 182 -20.34 -24.28 9.37
CA GLN A 182 -19.25 -23.96 10.30
C GLN A 182 -19.57 -24.36 11.75
N LYS A 183 -20.83 -24.28 12.19
CA LYS A 183 -21.26 -24.80 13.51
C LYS A 183 -21.06 -26.31 13.63
N ARG A 184 -21.41 -27.07 12.58
CA ARG A 184 -21.21 -28.53 12.52
C ARG A 184 -19.73 -28.89 12.59
N ILE A 185 -18.88 -28.19 11.84
CA ILE A 185 -17.42 -28.36 11.88
C ILE A 185 -16.88 -28.09 13.28
N ASN A 186 -17.34 -27.02 13.93
CA ASN A 186 -16.90 -26.66 15.27
C ASN A 186 -17.50 -27.56 16.37
N GLY A 187 -18.50 -28.38 16.05
CA GLY A 187 -19.19 -29.25 17.00
C GLY A 187 -20.05 -28.50 18.02
N HIS A 188 -20.47 -27.26 17.73
CA HIS A 188 -21.29 -26.47 18.65
C HIS A 188 -22.09 -25.34 17.99
N GLY A 189 -23.18 -24.92 18.64
CA GLY A 189 -24.08 -23.89 18.13
C GLY A 189 -23.59 -22.44 18.31
N PHE A 190 -22.54 -22.22 19.10
CA PHE A 190 -22.07 -20.86 19.42
C PHE A 190 -21.56 -20.18 18.15
N VAL A 191 -21.99 -18.95 17.89
CA VAL A 191 -21.51 -18.16 16.75
C VAL A 191 -20.78 -16.93 17.26
N LEU A 192 -19.46 -16.94 17.14
CA LEU A 192 -18.68 -15.72 17.27
C LEU A 192 -18.81 -14.94 15.96
N ARG A 193 -19.55 -13.83 16.01
CA ARG A 193 -19.66 -12.90 14.88
C ARG A 193 -18.26 -12.48 14.45
N MET A 194 -18.02 -12.51 13.15
CA MET A 194 -16.75 -12.01 12.64
C MET A 194 -16.64 -10.52 12.99
N SER A 195 -15.45 -10.03 13.30
CA SER A 195 -15.20 -8.60 13.42
C SER A 195 -14.81 -8.05 12.05
N GLN A 196 -15.17 -6.81 11.74
CA GLN A 196 -14.62 -6.13 10.55
C GLN A 196 -13.15 -5.73 10.76
N PHE A 197 -12.72 -5.59 12.02
CA PHE A 197 -11.40 -5.11 12.40
C PHE A 197 -10.46 -6.22 12.86
N GLU A 198 -11.04 -7.27 13.45
CA GLU A 198 -10.29 -8.39 14.01
C GLU A 198 -10.51 -9.63 13.13
N LYS A 199 -9.45 -10.35 12.78
CA LYS A 199 -9.49 -11.61 11.99
C LYS A 199 -10.02 -12.78 12.82
N ASN A 200 -11.15 -12.57 13.49
CA ASN A 200 -11.72 -13.44 14.50
C ASN A 200 -13.14 -13.77 14.09
N GLY A 201 -13.66 -14.91 14.54
CA GLY A 201 -15.03 -15.33 14.25
C GLY A 201 -15.08 -16.60 13.41
N HIS A 202 -16.26 -17.21 13.37
CA HIS A 202 -16.44 -18.56 12.84
C HIS A 202 -16.12 -18.63 11.34
N LEU A 203 -16.55 -17.63 10.57
CA LEU A 203 -16.29 -17.55 9.13
C LEU A 203 -15.00 -16.79 8.79
N ALA A 204 -14.14 -16.45 9.76
CA ALA A 204 -12.94 -15.67 9.50
C ALA A 204 -11.97 -16.37 8.54
N ARG A 205 -11.70 -17.65 8.78
CA ARG A 205 -10.84 -18.46 7.89
C ARG A 205 -11.46 -18.65 6.51
N PHE A 206 -12.77 -18.90 6.46
CA PHE A 206 -13.51 -19.05 5.22
C PHE A 206 -13.46 -17.76 4.36
N ASN A 207 -13.75 -16.61 4.97
CA ASN A 207 -13.66 -15.31 4.32
C ASN A 207 -12.24 -15.01 3.84
N GLN A 208 -11.23 -15.27 4.67
CA GLN A 208 -9.83 -15.04 4.32
C GLN A 208 -9.43 -15.88 3.11
N ARG A 209 -9.81 -17.16 3.08
CA ARG A 209 -9.54 -18.05 1.94
C ARG A 209 -10.13 -17.50 0.63
N ILE A 210 -11.38 -17.02 0.64
CA ILE A 210 -12.00 -16.40 -0.54
C ILE A 210 -11.25 -15.11 -0.92
N ALA A 211 -10.90 -14.27 0.06
CA ALA A 211 -10.20 -13.01 -0.18
C ALA A 211 -8.83 -13.22 -0.84
N ASP A 212 -8.04 -14.16 -0.32
CA ASP A 212 -6.70 -14.45 -0.82
C ASP A 212 -6.75 -14.96 -2.27
N ASP A 213 -7.70 -15.85 -2.58
CA ASP A 213 -7.82 -16.40 -3.93
C ASP A 213 -8.37 -15.39 -4.94
N ILE A 214 -9.31 -14.53 -4.53
CA ILE A 214 -9.76 -13.41 -5.36
C ILE A 214 -8.62 -12.44 -5.66
N GLU A 215 -7.80 -12.09 -4.66
CA GLU A 215 -6.64 -11.23 -4.87
C GLU A 215 -5.64 -11.87 -5.83
N ARG A 216 -5.33 -13.16 -5.63
CA ARG A 216 -4.44 -13.93 -6.50
C ARG A 216 -4.96 -13.97 -7.94
N LEU A 217 -6.23 -14.26 -8.15
CA LEU A 217 -6.87 -14.29 -9.47
C LEU A 217 -6.89 -12.90 -10.12
N GLY A 218 -7.13 -11.85 -9.34
CA GLY A 218 -7.05 -10.46 -9.80
C GLY A 218 -5.65 -10.12 -10.33
N LYS A 219 -4.61 -10.46 -9.56
CA LYS A 219 -3.20 -10.28 -9.98
C LYS A 219 -2.85 -11.09 -11.23
N LEU A 220 -3.32 -12.34 -11.33
CA LEU A 220 -3.09 -13.16 -12.52
C LEU A 220 -3.74 -12.56 -13.77
N LYS A 221 -4.98 -12.09 -13.65
CA LYS A 221 -5.69 -11.41 -14.75
C LYS A 221 -4.99 -10.13 -15.15
N GLU A 222 -4.48 -9.36 -14.21
CA GLU A 222 -3.68 -8.15 -14.49
C GLU A 222 -2.39 -8.49 -15.25
N LEU A 223 -1.67 -9.54 -14.82
CA LEU A 223 -0.48 -10.02 -15.51
C LEU A 223 -0.78 -10.54 -16.92
N GLU A 224 -1.89 -11.24 -17.10
CA GLU A 224 -2.35 -11.72 -18.41
C GLU A 224 -2.70 -10.55 -19.33
N MET A 225 -3.51 -9.58 -18.87
CA MET A 225 -3.82 -8.37 -19.62
C MET A 225 -2.55 -7.58 -20.00
N LYS A 226 -1.57 -7.53 -19.10
CA LYS A 226 -0.27 -6.89 -19.38
C LYS A 226 0.53 -7.66 -20.43
N ARG A 227 0.56 -8.99 -20.37
CA ARG A 227 1.22 -9.83 -21.39
C ARG A 227 0.54 -9.69 -22.75
N ASP A 228 -0.78 -9.71 -22.80
CA ASP A 228 -1.55 -9.51 -24.03
C ASP A 228 -1.29 -8.13 -24.64
N HIS A 229 -1.22 -7.09 -23.79
CA HIS A 229 -0.87 -5.75 -24.23
C HIS A 229 0.57 -5.67 -24.75
N ASP A 230 1.53 -6.27 -24.05
CA ASP A 230 2.92 -6.31 -24.46
C ASP A 230 3.09 -7.02 -25.81
N SER A 231 2.50 -8.20 -25.99
CA SER A 231 2.49 -8.90 -27.28
C SER A 231 1.76 -8.12 -28.37
N PHE A 232 0.71 -7.36 -28.04
CA PHE A 232 0.08 -6.46 -29.00
C PHE A 232 1.04 -5.36 -29.45
N LEU A 233 1.75 -4.70 -28.53
CA LEU A 233 2.71 -3.64 -28.85
C LEU A 233 3.91 -4.17 -29.64
N GLU A 234 4.41 -5.37 -29.33
CA GLU A 234 5.46 -6.05 -30.10
C GLU A 234 5.01 -6.30 -31.55
N LYS A 235 3.78 -6.79 -31.76
CA LYS A 235 3.21 -6.92 -33.12
C LYS A 235 3.10 -5.57 -33.83
N MET A 236 2.76 -4.50 -33.12
CA MET A 236 2.74 -3.15 -33.69
C MET A 236 4.14 -2.68 -34.09
N MET A 237 5.19 -3.04 -33.35
CA MET A 237 6.58 -2.75 -33.74
C MET A 237 6.96 -3.39 -35.08
N GLU A 238 6.41 -4.56 -35.41
CA GLU A 238 6.69 -5.25 -36.67
C GLU A 238 5.84 -4.72 -37.83
N SER A 239 4.57 -4.42 -37.58
CA SER A 239 3.58 -4.16 -38.64
C SER A 239 3.25 -2.68 -38.87
N ASP A 240 3.44 -1.80 -37.89
CA ASP A 240 3.03 -0.39 -37.98
C ASP A 240 4.24 0.57 -38.01
N VAL A 241 4.44 1.19 -39.17
CA VAL A 241 5.50 2.18 -39.39
C VAL A 241 5.29 3.42 -38.51
N THR A 242 4.05 3.87 -38.33
CA THR A 242 3.70 5.04 -37.53
C THR A 242 4.02 4.78 -36.06
N PHE A 243 3.74 3.58 -35.57
CA PHE A 243 4.11 3.17 -34.22
C PHE A 243 5.63 3.14 -34.03
N ARG A 244 6.38 2.57 -34.99
CA ARG A 244 7.86 2.61 -34.96
C ARG A 244 8.42 4.03 -34.97
N GLN A 245 7.82 4.94 -35.74
CA GLN A 245 8.20 6.35 -35.74
C GLN A 245 7.96 6.99 -34.37
N LEU A 246 6.80 6.75 -33.77
CA LEU A 246 6.48 7.22 -32.43
C LEU A 246 7.47 6.70 -31.38
N VAL A 247 7.81 5.41 -31.43
CA VAL A 247 8.82 4.80 -30.55
C VAL A 247 10.19 5.42 -30.76
N ALA A 248 10.61 5.64 -32.00
CA ALA A 248 11.86 6.32 -32.30
C ALA A 248 11.87 7.76 -31.75
N HIS A 249 10.75 8.49 -31.86
CA HIS A 249 10.61 9.82 -31.26
C HIS A 249 10.67 9.78 -29.73
N ALA A 250 10.08 8.76 -29.10
CA ALA A 250 10.13 8.56 -27.64
C ALA A 250 11.57 8.29 -27.15
N ILE A 251 12.34 7.47 -27.86
CA ILE A 251 13.77 7.24 -27.56
C ILE A 251 14.58 8.53 -27.77
N ALA A 252 14.31 9.29 -28.84
CA ALA A 252 14.99 10.55 -29.05
C ALA A 252 14.66 11.59 -27.95
N ALA A 253 13.41 11.62 -27.50
CA ALA A 253 12.96 12.47 -26.40
C ALA A 253 13.58 12.06 -25.06
N SER A 254 13.71 10.77 -24.77
CA SER A 254 14.33 10.29 -23.52
C SER A 254 15.84 10.59 -23.43
N ARG A 255 16.48 10.85 -24.56
CA ARG A 255 17.89 11.29 -24.63
C ARG A 255 18.09 12.78 -24.37
N GLU A 256 17.05 13.59 -24.42
CA GLU A 256 17.14 15.03 -24.14
C GLU A 256 17.27 15.26 -22.64
N ILE A 257 18.48 15.62 -22.22
CA ILE A 257 18.77 15.81 -20.81
C ILE A 257 18.15 17.09 -20.27
N ARG A 258 17.77 18.08 -21.09
CA ARG A 258 17.12 19.29 -20.57
C ARG A 258 15.77 18.96 -19.98
N CYS A 259 14.99 18.07 -20.57
CA CYS A 259 13.70 17.71 -20.00
C CYS A 259 13.84 16.65 -18.89
N LYS A 260 13.12 16.80 -17.77
CA LYS A 260 13.06 15.73 -16.75
C LYS A 260 12.09 14.62 -17.13
N ARG A 261 11.05 14.98 -17.87
CA ARG A 261 9.93 14.10 -18.25
C ARG A 261 9.96 13.88 -19.76
N PRO A 262 10.44 12.72 -20.24
CA PRO A 262 10.49 12.40 -21.67
C PRO A 262 9.17 12.65 -22.40
N GLU A 263 8.06 12.52 -21.69
CA GLU A 263 6.69 12.79 -22.11
C GLU A 263 6.48 14.23 -22.60
N ILE A 264 7.05 15.20 -21.87
CA ILE A 264 6.96 16.62 -22.22
C ILE A 264 7.80 16.91 -23.45
N GLU A 265 9.00 16.34 -23.50
CA GLU A 265 9.88 16.49 -24.65
C GLU A 265 9.29 15.86 -25.91
N LEU A 266 8.69 14.67 -25.80
CA LEU A 266 7.99 14.02 -26.90
C LEU A 266 6.88 14.92 -27.47
N ALA A 267 6.06 15.51 -26.59
CA ALA A 267 5.02 16.46 -27.00
C ALA A 267 5.60 17.68 -27.70
N ASN A 268 6.68 18.25 -27.16
CA ASN A 268 7.30 19.43 -27.72
C ASN A 268 7.95 19.16 -29.09
N ARG A 269 8.55 17.99 -29.28
CA ARG A 269 9.17 17.58 -30.55
C ARG A 269 8.13 17.32 -31.65
N LEU A 270 6.94 16.87 -31.29
CA LEU A 270 5.86 16.56 -32.23
C LEU A 270 4.93 17.75 -32.52
N PHE A 271 4.67 18.60 -31.52
CA PHE A 271 3.64 19.64 -31.57
C PHE A 271 4.13 21.05 -31.22
N GLY A 272 5.45 21.22 -31.17
CA GLY A 272 6.11 22.50 -30.92
C GLY A 272 6.39 22.74 -29.44
N TYR A 273 7.41 23.53 -29.16
CA TYR A 273 7.82 23.78 -27.77
C TYR A 273 6.88 24.74 -27.04
N SER A 274 6.59 24.43 -25.78
CA SER A 274 5.72 25.21 -24.89
C SER A 274 6.52 26.12 -23.95
N LYS A 275 5.94 27.25 -23.55
CA LYS A 275 6.49 28.17 -22.54
C LYS A 275 5.76 28.10 -21.21
N SER A 276 4.60 27.46 -21.13
CA SER A 276 3.76 27.36 -19.94
C SER A 276 3.04 26.00 -19.85
N LEU A 277 2.46 25.69 -18.69
CA LEU A 277 1.64 24.49 -18.50
C LEU A 277 0.39 24.49 -19.41
N ASP A 278 -0.24 25.64 -19.63
CA ASP A 278 -1.47 25.70 -20.42
C ASP A 278 -1.19 25.43 -21.91
N GLU A 279 -0.10 25.99 -22.46
CA GLU A 279 0.37 25.64 -23.81
C GLU A 279 0.75 24.16 -23.94
N TYR A 280 1.27 23.56 -22.86
CA TYR A 280 1.59 22.14 -22.84
C TYR A 280 0.32 21.26 -22.80
N ARG A 281 -0.72 21.66 -22.05
CA ARG A 281 -1.99 20.92 -21.94
C ARG A 281 -2.72 20.77 -23.28
N GLU A 282 -2.62 21.76 -24.16
CA GLU A 282 -3.19 21.64 -25.52
C GLU A 282 -2.48 20.56 -26.36
N LYS A 283 -1.17 20.40 -26.17
CA LYS A 283 -0.35 19.39 -26.86
C LYS A 283 -0.48 18.02 -26.21
N TYR A 284 -0.76 18.01 -24.91
CA TYR A 284 -1.04 16.82 -24.13
C TYR A 284 -2.20 16.04 -24.77
N SER A 285 -3.35 16.69 -24.97
CA SER A 285 -4.52 16.02 -25.56
C SER A 285 -4.24 15.37 -26.93
N LYS A 286 -3.36 15.98 -27.74
CA LYS A 286 -2.96 15.42 -29.04
C LYS A 286 -2.07 14.18 -28.91
N ILE A 287 -1.19 14.13 -27.91
CA ILE A 287 -0.43 12.89 -27.62
C ILE A 287 -1.39 11.79 -27.14
N ASP A 288 -2.34 12.09 -26.26
CA ASP A 288 -3.30 11.09 -25.79
C ASP A 288 -4.07 10.45 -26.97
N GLU A 289 -4.52 11.28 -27.92
CA GLU A 289 -5.16 10.82 -29.15
C GLU A 289 -4.25 9.93 -30.01
N MET A 290 -2.95 10.25 -30.11
CA MET A 290 -1.98 9.42 -30.83
C MET A 290 -1.68 8.08 -30.15
N LEU A 291 -1.74 8.01 -28.81
CA LEU A 291 -1.42 6.81 -28.03
C LEU A 291 -2.61 5.84 -27.93
N ARG A 292 -3.83 6.38 -28.03
CA ARG A 292 -5.09 5.62 -27.87
C ARG A 292 -5.21 4.39 -28.79
N PRO A 293 -4.84 4.45 -30.10
CA PRO A 293 -4.87 3.27 -30.97
C PRO A 293 -4.02 2.10 -30.45
N TYR A 294 -2.97 2.41 -29.69
CA TYR A 294 -2.02 1.43 -29.16
C TYR A 294 -2.36 0.93 -27.75
N ARG A 295 -3.56 1.26 -27.23
CA ARG A 295 -4.01 0.91 -25.88
C ARG A 295 -3.08 1.41 -24.77
N LEU A 296 -2.24 2.41 -25.08
CA LEU A 296 -1.38 3.06 -24.11
C LEU A 296 -2.21 4.14 -23.42
N ARG A 297 -2.41 3.98 -22.11
CA ARG A 297 -2.99 5.02 -21.24
C ARG A 297 -1.84 5.81 -20.63
N ASP A 298 -2.08 7.09 -20.36
CA ASP A 298 -1.20 7.93 -19.53
C ASP A 298 0.29 7.87 -19.90
N TYR A 299 0.70 8.59 -20.96
CA TYR A 299 2.10 8.98 -21.19
C TYR A 299 3.17 7.93 -20.88
N ASP A 300 2.93 6.68 -21.27
CA ASP A 300 3.87 5.59 -21.00
C ASP A 300 5.06 5.62 -21.97
N THR A 301 5.73 6.78 -22.02
CA THR A 301 6.93 7.02 -22.81
C THR A 301 8.05 6.11 -22.33
N SER A 302 8.06 5.76 -21.04
CA SER A 302 8.96 4.75 -20.48
C SER A 302 8.73 3.38 -21.12
N LYS A 303 7.46 2.93 -21.28
CA LYS A 303 7.15 1.70 -22.01
C LYS A 303 7.59 1.77 -23.47
N LEU A 304 7.28 2.85 -24.19
CA LEU A 304 7.72 3.04 -25.58
C LEU A 304 9.24 2.96 -25.72
N VAL A 305 9.99 3.61 -24.82
CA VAL A 305 11.45 3.58 -24.81
C VAL A 305 11.95 2.16 -24.53
N SER A 306 11.41 1.48 -23.52
CA SER A 306 11.82 0.11 -23.18
C SER A 306 11.56 -0.87 -24.33
N LEU A 307 10.40 -0.78 -24.97
CA LEU A 307 10.01 -1.58 -26.12
C LEU A 307 10.95 -1.35 -27.30
N GLY A 308 11.25 -0.08 -27.62
CA GLY A 308 12.13 0.25 -28.72
C GLY A 308 13.59 -0.16 -28.49
N MET A 309 14.09 -0.04 -27.26
CA MET A 309 15.44 -0.52 -26.91
C MET A 309 15.53 -2.05 -27.05
N ALA A 310 14.54 -2.80 -26.54
CA ALA A 310 14.50 -4.25 -26.70
C ALA A 310 14.41 -4.67 -28.18
N TYR A 311 13.62 -3.95 -28.98
CA TYR A 311 13.50 -4.19 -30.42
C TYR A 311 14.84 -3.97 -31.15
N LEU A 312 15.60 -2.92 -30.80
CA LEU A 312 16.92 -2.67 -31.34
C LEU A 312 17.94 -3.74 -30.90
N GLU A 313 17.90 -4.17 -29.64
CA GLU A 313 18.77 -5.24 -29.12
C GLU A 313 18.54 -6.58 -29.82
N ALA A 314 17.30 -6.86 -30.23
CA ALA A 314 16.94 -8.03 -31.03
C ALA A 314 17.36 -7.92 -32.51
N GLY A 315 18.04 -6.84 -32.92
CA GLY A 315 18.47 -6.59 -34.30
C GLY A 315 17.43 -5.89 -35.18
N GLY A 316 16.32 -5.43 -34.60
CA GLY A 316 15.32 -4.60 -35.29
C GLY A 316 15.88 -3.24 -35.69
N MET A 317 15.24 -2.60 -36.68
CA MET A 317 15.62 -1.27 -37.15
C MET A 317 14.50 -0.27 -36.93
N LEU A 318 14.82 0.84 -36.27
CA LEU A 318 13.91 1.97 -36.12
C LEU A 318 14.16 3.00 -37.23
N PRO A 319 13.10 3.70 -37.70
CA PRO A 319 13.28 4.79 -38.66
C PRO A 319 14.09 5.93 -38.04
N VAL A 320 14.93 6.57 -38.86
CA VAL A 320 15.59 7.81 -38.46
C VAL A 320 14.52 8.90 -38.36
N VAL A 321 14.34 9.45 -37.17
CA VAL A 321 13.35 10.51 -36.92
C VAL A 321 14.04 11.85 -36.73
N ALA A 322 13.75 12.80 -37.62
CA ALA A 322 14.00 14.21 -37.37
C ALA A 322 12.86 14.76 -36.49
N PRO A 323 13.13 15.63 -35.51
CA PRO A 323 12.05 16.27 -34.77
C PRO A 323 11.22 17.16 -35.72
N VAL A 324 9.89 17.11 -35.60
CA VAL A 324 9.00 18.00 -36.38
C VAL A 324 9.26 19.46 -35.99
N PHE A 325 9.53 19.69 -34.70
CA PHE A 325 9.95 20.98 -34.18
C PHE A 325 11.33 20.87 -33.55
N GLU A 326 12.26 21.65 -34.08
CA GLU A 326 13.61 21.72 -33.54
C GLU A 326 13.67 22.58 -32.29
N ARG A 327 14.52 22.11 -31.37
CA ARG A 327 14.78 22.81 -30.12
C ARG A 327 15.79 23.92 -30.35
N GLY A 328 15.49 25.14 -29.90
CA GLY A 328 16.49 26.20 -29.89
C GLY A 328 17.65 25.84 -28.94
N PRO A 329 18.92 26.04 -29.34
CA PRO A 329 20.08 25.71 -28.49
C PRO A 329 20.04 26.48 -27.17
N ASP A 330 19.76 27.79 -27.23
CA ASP A 330 19.74 28.69 -26.06
C ASP A 330 18.33 29.03 -25.56
N LYS A 331 17.31 28.33 -26.07
CA LYS A 331 15.92 28.57 -25.68
C LYS A 331 15.52 27.70 -24.49
N ILE A 332 14.74 28.31 -23.60
CA ILE A 332 14.16 27.69 -22.41
C ILE A 332 12.68 27.47 -22.65
N TYR A 333 12.19 26.31 -22.26
CA TYR A 333 10.84 25.83 -22.47
C TYR A 333 10.26 25.23 -21.18
N TYR A 334 8.94 25.03 -21.18
CA TYR A 334 8.24 24.35 -20.11
C TYR A 334 8.76 22.91 -19.92
N GLY A 335 8.98 22.51 -18.66
CA GLY A 335 9.48 21.18 -18.29
C GLY A 335 11.00 21.03 -18.35
N ASP A 336 11.71 22.05 -18.83
CA ASP A 336 13.17 22.06 -18.82
C ASP A 336 13.74 22.07 -17.41
N MET A 337 14.89 21.44 -17.26
CA MET A 337 15.78 21.57 -16.14
C MET A 337 16.78 22.68 -16.46
N VAL A 338 16.91 23.61 -15.53
CA VAL A 338 17.90 24.69 -15.56
C VAL A 338 18.68 24.68 -14.26
N HIS A 339 19.84 25.33 -14.25
CA HIS A 339 20.70 25.42 -13.07
C HIS A 339 21.21 26.85 -12.87
N ASP A 340 21.28 27.31 -11.63
CA ASP A 340 21.69 28.68 -11.27
C ASP A 340 23.14 28.78 -10.74
N GLY A 341 23.91 27.70 -10.79
CA GLY A 341 25.25 27.60 -10.16
C GLY A 341 25.26 26.77 -8.87
N TYR A 342 24.10 26.63 -8.20
CA TYR A 342 23.99 25.88 -6.95
C TYR A 342 22.99 24.72 -7.03
N THR A 343 21.80 24.99 -7.56
CA THR A 343 20.67 24.05 -7.54
C THR A 343 20.08 23.90 -8.94
N SER A 344 19.42 22.76 -9.17
CA SER A 344 18.70 22.49 -10.42
C SER A 344 17.19 22.66 -10.22
N TYR A 345 16.52 23.26 -11.20
CA TYR A 345 15.13 23.63 -11.12
C TYR A 345 14.36 23.21 -12.37
N ILE A 346 13.08 22.82 -12.20
CA ILE A 346 12.17 22.55 -13.32
C ILE A 346 11.46 23.84 -13.70
N VAL A 347 11.48 24.21 -14.98
CA VAL A 347 10.79 25.36 -15.54
C VAL A 347 9.29 25.09 -15.61
N ARG A 348 8.51 25.99 -15.02
CA ARG A 348 7.04 26.00 -15.02
C ARG A 348 6.45 27.06 -15.95
N MET A 349 7.13 28.18 -16.10
CA MET A 349 6.72 29.22 -17.04
C MET A 349 7.91 30.05 -17.50
N VAL A 350 7.95 30.41 -18.78
CA VAL A 350 8.99 31.26 -19.37
C VAL A 350 8.40 32.64 -19.66
N GLY A 351 8.67 33.59 -18.77
CA GLY A 351 8.30 35.00 -18.97
C GLY A 351 9.24 35.72 -19.93
N SER A 352 9.10 37.04 -20.07
CA SER A 352 10.00 37.85 -20.91
C SER A 352 11.42 37.90 -20.35
N ARG A 353 11.58 38.33 -19.08
CA ARG A 353 12.87 38.50 -18.39
C ARG A 353 13.22 37.37 -17.42
N TYR A 354 12.20 36.74 -16.84
CA TYR A 354 12.36 35.73 -15.80
C TYR A 354 11.84 34.37 -16.27
N ILE A 355 12.39 33.31 -15.69
CA ILE A 355 11.78 32.00 -15.69
C ILE A 355 11.21 31.71 -14.31
N TYR A 356 10.04 31.09 -14.28
CA TYR A 356 9.36 30.64 -13.09
C TYR A 356 9.58 29.15 -12.98
N VAL A 357 10.07 28.71 -11.84
CA VAL A 357 10.45 27.32 -11.61
C VAL A 357 9.53 26.65 -10.59
N GLU A 358 9.63 25.34 -10.46
CA GLU A 358 8.84 24.56 -9.51
C GLU A 358 9.09 25.02 -8.06
N GLY A 359 7.99 25.24 -7.33
CA GLY A 359 7.97 25.93 -6.03
C GLY A 359 7.29 27.30 -6.15
N SER A 360 6.25 27.56 -5.35
CA SER A 360 5.22 28.59 -5.59
C SER A 360 5.67 30.06 -5.60
N SER A 361 6.96 30.36 -5.48
CA SER A 361 7.50 31.72 -5.35
C SER A 361 8.89 31.92 -5.96
N HIS A 362 9.49 30.90 -6.59
CA HIS A 362 10.83 31.01 -7.16
C HIS A 362 10.81 31.51 -8.61
N ARG A 363 11.49 32.64 -8.85
CA ARG A 363 11.79 33.15 -10.18
C ARG A 363 13.29 33.39 -10.33
N LEU A 364 13.83 33.04 -11.48
CA LEU A 364 15.25 33.24 -11.81
C LEU A 364 15.35 34.19 -13.01
N LEU A 365 16.35 35.06 -12.99
CA LEU A 365 16.71 35.86 -14.15
C LEU A 365 17.25 34.92 -15.24
N LYS A 366 16.75 35.05 -16.47
CA LYS A 366 17.16 34.19 -17.59
C LYS A 366 18.67 34.13 -17.79
N GLN A 367 19.34 35.28 -17.65
CA GLN A 367 20.79 35.39 -17.84
C GLN A 367 21.61 34.70 -16.72
N HIS A 368 21.00 34.38 -15.57
CA HIS A 368 21.69 33.74 -14.45
C HIS A 368 21.54 32.22 -14.45
N VAL A 369 20.78 31.66 -15.40
CA VAL A 369 20.58 30.21 -15.48
C VAL A 369 21.31 29.62 -16.66
N LYS A 370 21.89 28.45 -16.45
CA LYS A 370 22.51 27.63 -17.47
C LYS A 370 21.57 26.49 -17.86
N LEU A 371 21.56 26.16 -19.14
CA LEU A 371 20.90 24.97 -19.66
C LEU A 371 21.84 23.76 -19.52
N PHE A 372 21.25 22.59 -19.31
CA PHE A 372 22.00 21.34 -19.42
C PHE A 372 22.25 21.05 -20.90
N THR A 373 23.49 20.82 -21.28
CA THR A 373 23.84 20.41 -22.64
C THR A 373 24.45 19.04 -22.56
N ARG A 374 23.87 18.07 -23.26
CA ARG A 374 24.38 16.71 -23.26
C ARG A 374 25.84 16.70 -23.69
N VAL A 375 26.70 16.16 -22.84
CA VAL A 375 28.11 15.94 -23.15
C VAL A 375 28.26 14.50 -23.59
N GLU A 376 28.85 14.27 -24.76
CA GLU A 376 29.08 12.92 -25.25
C GLU A 376 30.29 12.30 -24.55
N PRO A 377 30.17 11.07 -24.01
CA PRO A 377 31.31 10.37 -23.44
C PRO A 377 32.28 9.93 -24.54
N ILE A 378 33.55 9.77 -24.18
CA ILE A 378 34.57 9.17 -25.04
C ILE A 378 34.21 7.70 -25.26
N VAL A 379 34.02 7.33 -26.52
CA VAL A 379 33.76 5.95 -26.94
C VAL A 379 35.07 5.17 -26.83
N SER A 380 35.08 4.11 -26.02
CA SER A 380 36.26 3.28 -25.74
C SER A 380 37.43 4.04 -25.06
N PRO A 381 37.25 4.53 -23.83
CA PRO A 381 38.32 5.21 -23.09
C PRO A 381 39.48 4.24 -22.82
N VAL A 382 40.71 4.73 -22.96
CA VAL A 382 41.95 3.95 -22.74
C VAL A 382 42.76 4.56 -21.60
N ARG A 383 42.82 5.89 -21.51
CA ARG A 383 43.65 6.62 -20.54
C ARG A 383 42.88 6.98 -19.27
N PRO A 384 43.53 7.09 -18.10
CA PRO A 384 42.85 7.42 -16.84
C PRO A 384 42.02 8.71 -16.89
N ASP A 385 42.52 9.75 -17.55
CA ASP A 385 41.83 11.03 -17.75
C ASP A 385 40.54 10.88 -18.58
N GLU A 386 40.52 9.99 -19.57
CA GLU A 386 39.32 9.70 -20.37
C GLU A 386 38.25 8.98 -19.55
N TYR A 387 38.65 8.05 -18.68
CA TYR A 387 37.73 7.40 -17.74
C TYR A 387 37.19 8.38 -16.69
N LEU A 388 38.03 9.27 -16.16
CA LEU A 388 37.61 10.34 -15.25
C LEU A 388 36.64 11.30 -15.94
N PHE A 389 36.96 11.71 -17.17
CA PHE A 389 36.07 12.54 -17.99
C PHE A 389 34.72 11.85 -18.20
N ASN A 390 34.70 10.57 -18.58
CA ASN A 390 33.46 9.81 -18.74
C ASN A 390 32.63 9.71 -17.44
N GLU A 391 33.28 9.61 -16.29
CA GLU A 391 32.59 9.65 -15.00
C GLU A 391 32.02 11.05 -14.71
N CYS A 392 32.74 12.13 -15.01
CA CYS A 392 32.23 13.50 -14.93
C CYS A 392 31.06 13.74 -15.90
N VAL A 393 31.14 13.22 -17.12
CA VAL A 393 30.05 13.23 -18.11
C VAL A 393 28.82 12.51 -17.56
N ARG A 394 29.01 11.34 -16.93
CA ARG A 394 27.91 10.61 -16.26
C ARG A 394 27.25 11.46 -15.18
N LEU A 395 28.03 12.13 -14.34
CA LEU A 395 27.50 12.99 -13.27
C LEU A 395 26.77 14.23 -13.81
N HIS A 396 27.29 14.83 -14.88
CA HIS A 396 26.68 15.96 -15.58
C HIS A 396 25.36 15.56 -16.25
N ASN A 397 25.37 14.55 -17.12
CA ASN A 397 24.19 14.12 -17.89
C ASN A 397 23.06 13.60 -16.99
N ASN A 398 23.38 13.05 -15.82
CA ASN A 398 22.38 12.66 -14.81
C ASN A 398 21.94 13.81 -13.88
N LYS A 399 22.44 15.04 -14.11
CA LYS A 399 22.10 16.26 -13.35
C LYS A 399 22.46 16.18 -11.87
N TRP A 400 23.43 15.30 -11.51
CA TRP A 400 23.90 15.19 -10.13
C TRP A 400 24.87 16.32 -9.81
N ILE A 401 25.78 16.61 -10.73
CA ILE A 401 26.71 17.73 -10.64
C ILE A 401 26.74 18.40 -12.01
N PRO A 402 25.94 19.48 -12.22
CA PRO A 402 25.81 20.14 -13.52
C PRO A 402 27.11 20.66 -14.12
N GLU A 403 28.12 20.92 -13.30
CA GLU A 403 29.39 21.49 -13.76
C GLU A 403 30.54 20.46 -13.74
N ALA A 404 30.24 19.15 -13.56
CA ALA A 404 31.26 18.12 -13.32
C ALA A 404 32.35 18.05 -14.40
N VAL A 405 32.01 18.35 -15.65
CA VAL A 405 32.95 18.34 -16.78
C VAL A 405 33.85 19.57 -16.85
N SER A 406 33.55 20.60 -16.06
CA SER A 406 34.22 21.91 -16.10
C SER A 406 34.96 22.26 -14.82
N ILE A 407 34.95 21.38 -13.81
CA ILE A 407 35.58 21.59 -12.50
C ILE A 407 36.59 20.47 -12.19
N PRO A 408 37.60 20.72 -11.33
CA PRO A 408 38.55 19.70 -10.93
C PRO A 408 37.91 18.50 -10.24
N ILE A 409 38.48 17.31 -10.40
CA ILE A 409 37.93 16.06 -9.82
C ILE A 409 37.79 16.12 -8.28
N ALA A 410 38.70 16.82 -7.60
CA ALA A 410 38.61 17.06 -6.16
C ALA A 410 37.33 17.83 -5.78
N GLU A 411 36.96 18.84 -6.58
CA GLU A 411 35.73 19.60 -6.39
C GLU A 411 34.49 18.76 -6.70
N VAL A 412 34.54 17.93 -7.75
CA VAL A 412 33.49 16.95 -8.05
C VAL A 412 33.25 16.03 -6.85
N CYS A 413 34.32 15.48 -6.26
CA CYS A 413 34.24 14.61 -5.09
C CYS A 413 33.67 15.33 -3.86
N SER A 414 34.06 16.58 -3.64
CA SER A 414 33.50 17.41 -2.56
C SER A 414 31.99 17.62 -2.73
N ARG A 415 31.53 17.99 -3.93
CA ARG A 415 30.09 18.16 -4.23
C ARG A 415 29.32 16.84 -4.14
N LEU A 416 29.92 15.71 -4.53
CA LEU A 416 29.34 14.37 -4.36
C LEU A 416 29.07 14.01 -2.90
N LEU A 417 29.97 14.37 -1.98
CA LEU A 417 29.80 14.13 -0.54
C LEU A 417 28.73 15.06 0.06
N ASN A 418 28.74 16.34 -0.31
CA ASN A 418 27.79 17.33 0.23
C ASN A 418 26.34 17.10 -0.23
N THR A 419 26.13 16.55 -1.43
CA THR A 419 24.77 16.24 -1.93
C THR A 419 24.18 14.97 -1.31
N ARG A 420 24.97 14.14 -0.62
CA ARG A 420 24.56 12.83 -0.07
C ARG A 420 25.12 12.56 1.32
N ILE A 421 24.92 13.49 2.25
CA ILE A 421 25.53 13.52 3.60
C ILE A 421 25.33 12.23 4.43
N SER A 422 24.37 11.36 4.10
CA SER A 422 24.17 10.07 4.79
C SER A 422 24.82 8.83 4.13
N ARG A 423 25.61 8.98 3.06
CA ARG A 423 26.02 7.83 2.20
C ARG A 423 27.50 7.79 1.76
N ALA A 424 28.42 8.46 2.47
CA ALA A 424 29.85 8.46 2.11
C ALA A 424 30.42 7.03 1.94
N GLN A 425 30.09 6.10 2.84
CA GLN A 425 30.49 4.70 2.75
C GLN A 425 29.94 3.99 1.50
N GLN A 426 28.70 4.29 1.10
CA GLN A 426 28.10 3.70 -0.11
C GLN A 426 28.76 4.23 -1.38
N LEU A 427 29.16 5.52 -1.38
CA LEU A 427 29.87 6.13 -2.51
C LEU A 427 31.24 5.49 -2.68
N GLN A 428 31.96 5.27 -1.57
CA GLN A 428 33.24 4.58 -1.57
C GLN A 428 33.11 3.14 -2.11
N GLN A 429 32.17 2.35 -1.57
CA GLN A 429 31.90 0.98 -2.04
C GLN A 429 31.48 0.90 -3.51
N MET A 430 30.80 1.94 -4.03
CA MET A 430 30.45 2.01 -5.45
C MET A 430 31.70 2.18 -6.31
N TYR A 431 32.61 3.07 -5.94
CA TYR A 431 33.84 3.31 -6.70
C TYR A 431 34.86 2.18 -6.55
N GLU A 432 34.91 1.50 -5.40
CA GLU A 432 35.65 0.24 -5.22
C GLU A 432 35.16 -0.83 -6.21
N ARG A 433 33.84 -1.05 -6.28
CA ARG A 433 33.25 -1.98 -7.26
C ARG A 433 33.54 -1.59 -8.70
N LYS A 434 33.46 -0.30 -9.05
CA LYS A 434 33.81 0.18 -10.40
C LYS A 434 35.28 -0.05 -10.73
N ARG A 435 36.19 0.18 -9.79
CA ARG A 435 37.63 -0.10 -9.93
C ARG A 435 37.87 -1.57 -10.18
N ASP A 436 37.25 -2.44 -9.38
CA ASP A 436 37.48 -3.87 -9.44
C ASP A 436 36.89 -4.49 -10.72
N ALA A 437 35.78 -3.94 -11.22
CA ALA A 437 35.16 -4.32 -12.49
C ALA A 437 35.88 -3.76 -13.74
N ALA A 438 36.77 -2.77 -13.60
CA ALA A 438 37.48 -2.19 -14.73
C ALA A 438 38.52 -3.17 -15.28
N THR A 439 38.37 -3.56 -16.56
CA THR A 439 39.26 -4.51 -17.23
C THR A 439 40.56 -3.88 -17.75
N GLY A 440 40.60 -2.56 -17.95
CA GLY A 440 41.78 -1.82 -18.41
C GLY A 440 42.55 -1.12 -17.28
N HIS A 441 43.87 -1.02 -17.42
CA HIS A 441 44.75 -0.30 -16.47
C HIS A 441 44.32 1.16 -16.26
N GLY A 442 43.88 1.83 -17.34
CA GLY A 442 43.39 3.21 -17.28
C GLY A 442 42.16 3.37 -16.38
N GLY A 443 41.19 2.46 -16.49
CA GLY A 443 39.96 2.49 -15.69
C GLY A 443 40.24 2.25 -14.20
N LYS A 444 41.12 1.29 -13.88
CA LYS A 444 41.53 1.04 -12.48
C LYS A 444 42.19 2.27 -11.86
N ALA A 445 43.12 2.89 -12.57
CA ALA A 445 43.81 4.10 -12.10
C ALA A 445 42.83 5.28 -11.90
N ALA A 446 41.90 5.49 -12.84
CA ALA A 446 40.88 6.54 -12.73
C ALA A 446 39.98 6.38 -11.51
N PHE A 447 39.43 5.18 -11.28
CA PHE A 447 38.55 4.95 -10.12
C PHE A 447 39.35 4.94 -8.80
N GLN A 448 40.60 4.51 -8.81
CA GLN A 448 41.51 4.65 -7.66
C GLN A 448 41.78 6.12 -7.34
N ARG A 449 41.94 6.98 -8.35
CA ARG A 449 42.09 8.43 -8.17
C ARG A 449 40.89 9.04 -7.45
N ILE A 450 39.66 8.66 -7.82
CA ILE A 450 38.44 9.10 -7.15
C ILE A 450 38.40 8.62 -5.69
N LEU A 451 38.79 7.37 -5.42
CA LEU A 451 38.85 6.85 -4.06
C LEU A 451 39.85 7.63 -3.19
N TYR A 452 41.01 8.00 -3.75
CA TYR A 452 41.97 8.86 -3.04
C TYR A 452 41.40 10.25 -2.74
N GLU A 453 40.72 10.89 -3.69
CA GLU A 453 40.08 12.20 -3.46
C GLU A 453 39.01 12.13 -2.36
N LEU A 454 38.19 11.09 -2.35
CA LEU A 454 37.20 10.87 -1.29
C LEU A 454 37.88 10.63 0.08
N ARG A 455 39.00 9.91 0.12
CA ARG A 455 39.76 9.66 1.34
C ARG A 455 40.42 10.93 1.86
N ILE A 456 41.00 11.76 0.98
CA ILE A 456 41.54 13.08 1.32
C ILE A 456 40.47 13.94 2.01
N LEU A 457 39.26 14.00 1.44
CA LEU A 457 38.16 14.79 2.00
C LEU A 457 37.75 14.28 3.39
N ALA A 458 37.67 12.95 3.56
CA ALA A 458 37.37 12.35 4.86
C ALA A 458 38.45 12.66 5.91
N LEU A 459 39.73 12.54 5.53
CA LEU A 459 40.87 12.86 6.41
C LEU A 459 40.90 14.34 6.77
N LYS A 460 40.65 15.25 5.83
CA LYS A 460 40.56 16.71 6.10
C LYS A 460 39.45 17.03 7.09
N ASN A 461 38.26 16.42 6.95
CA ASN A 461 37.17 16.60 7.90
C ASN A 461 37.51 16.02 9.29
N GLN A 462 38.15 14.85 9.35
CA GLN A 462 38.59 14.22 10.59
C GLN A 462 39.66 15.08 11.30
N ILE A 463 40.66 15.55 10.58
CA ILE A 463 41.70 16.45 11.10
C ILE A 463 41.08 17.75 11.61
N GLY A 464 40.17 18.37 10.85
CA GLY A 464 39.46 19.58 11.28
C GLY A 464 38.66 19.38 12.57
N SER A 465 37.97 18.23 12.70
CA SER A 465 37.21 17.89 13.91
C SER A 465 38.12 17.60 15.12
N LEU A 466 39.27 16.98 14.88
CA LEU A 466 40.25 16.63 15.92
C LEU A 466 41.13 17.83 16.33
N ALA A 467 41.28 18.85 15.49
CA ALA A 467 42.15 19.99 15.74
C ALA A 467 41.81 20.75 17.05
N GLY A 468 40.54 20.77 17.45
CA GLY A 468 40.10 21.40 18.71
C GLY A 468 40.36 20.58 19.98
N ILE A 469 40.67 19.29 19.86
CA ILE A 469 40.83 18.34 20.99
C ILE A 469 42.14 17.55 20.93
N SER A 470 43.03 17.89 19.99
CA SER A 470 44.29 17.20 19.67
C SER A 470 45.32 17.20 20.80
N ASN A 471 45.12 18.03 21.84
CA ASN A 471 45.98 18.10 23.03
C ASN A 471 45.72 16.97 24.05
N VAL A 472 44.64 16.20 23.91
CA VAL A 472 44.33 15.05 24.76
C VAL A 472 45.07 13.81 24.21
N GLY A 473 45.82 13.11 25.05
CA GLY A 473 46.80 12.10 24.65
C GLY A 473 46.28 11.01 23.69
N SER A 474 45.03 10.56 23.86
CA SER A 474 44.40 9.57 22.96
C SER A 474 44.07 10.12 21.57
N TYR A 475 43.72 11.39 21.45
CA TYR A 475 43.38 12.04 20.17
C TYR A 475 44.60 12.58 19.44
N ARG A 476 45.70 12.84 20.15
CA ARG A 476 46.97 13.29 19.56
C ARG A 476 47.55 12.27 18.58
N GLU A 477 47.52 10.99 18.94
CA GLU A 477 48.05 9.92 18.07
C GLU A 477 47.16 9.69 16.84
N VAL A 478 45.83 9.76 17.01
CA VAL A 478 44.86 9.64 15.92
C VAL A 478 45.00 10.81 14.93
N TYR A 479 45.19 12.03 15.45
CA TYR A 479 45.43 13.22 14.63
C TYR A 479 46.72 13.09 13.80
N ARG A 480 47.83 12.66 14.42
CA ARG A 480 49.11 12.47 13.74
C ARG A 480 49.02 11.42 12.63
N LYS A 481 48.42 10.25 12.91
CA LYS A 481 48.22 9.19 11.90
C LYS A 481 47.38 9.66 10.72
N ALA A 482 46.32 10.43 10.98
CA ALA A 482 45.49 11.01 9.92
C ALA A 482 46.28 12.01 9.05
N GLN A 483 47.18 12.82 9.63
CA GLN A 483 48.06 13.73 8.87
C GLN A 483 49.09 12.99 8.04
N GLU A 484 49.73 11.95 8.60
CA GLU A 484 50.70 11.10 7.88
C GLU A 484 50.03 10.41 6.69
N GLU A 485 48.84 9.85 6.89
CA GLU A 485 48.06 9.21 5.81
C GLU A 485 47.64 10.22 4.74
N LEU A 486 47.20 11.42 5.13
CA LEU A 486 46.84 12.48 4.19
C LEU A 486 48.04 12.85 3.30
N HIS A 487 49.21 13.04 3.91
CA HIS A 487 50.42 13.38 3.17
C HIS A 487 50.84 12.28 2.19
N GLN A 488 50.78 11.01 2.60
CA GLN A 488 51.08 9.86 1.74
C GLN A 488 50.15 9.81 0.52
N ILE A 489 48.85 10.02 0.71
CA ILE A 489 47.88 9.98 -0.39
C ILE A 489 48.06 11.17 -1.34
N GLU A 490 48.34 12.37 -0.81
CA GLU A 490 48.61 13.55 -1.63
C GLU A 490 49.88 13.40 -2.49
N GLU A 491 50.92 12.72 -1.98
CA GLU A 491 52.13 12.40 -2.76
C GLU A 491 51.87 11.34 -3.85
N LEU A 492 51.09 10.29 -3.55
CA LEU A 492 50.69 9.29 -4.55
C LEU A 492 49.89 9.90 -5.72
N ILE A 493 49.15 10.97 -5.45
CA ILE A 493 48.39 11.71 -6.45
C ILE A 493 49.27 12.61 -7.32
N LYS A 494 50.34 13.18 -6.77
CA LYS A 494 51.28 14.01 -7.56
C LYS A 494 52.20 13.17 -8.43
N ALA A 495 52.48 11.94 -8.01
CA ALA A 495 53.41 11.03 -8.68
C ALA A 495 52.82 10.28 -9.89
N GLY A 496 51.49 10.28 -10.05
CA GLY A 496 50.79 9.59 -11.14
C GLY A 496 49.81 10.51 -11.84
#